data_AF-A0A846DZV0-F1
#
_entry.id   AF-A0A846DZV0-F1
#
_cell.length_a   1.000
_cell.length_b   1.000
_cell.length_c   1.000
_cell.angle_alpha   90.00
_cell.angle_beta   90.00
_cell.angle_gamma   90.00
#
_symmetry.space_group_name_H-M   'P 1'
#
loop_
_entity.id
_entity.type
_entity.pdbx_description
1 polymer ?
#
loop_
_entity_poly.entity_id
_entity_poly.type
_entity_poly.pdbx_seq_one_letter_code
_entity_poly.pdbx_strand_id
1 'polypeptide(L)'
;MRSEYSNQAVKFTVDLLKAADNYQQIKDLEFEDIGLLKVFSSLSRLSDEWVPPILAFINRMDKDKSIAKKQFKEFVQVFEKCYMHGWFKKQVRSKREMVCFSALVAINTGKRFQDIIDVIKDHGDNEGFISSLDEDIYEPSPNRVNFLKAVLIRMDQEMQDDSVYKTYHGRITIEHVLPQRSLNDYWRARFTDKEHAEWLHKLGNLALISGTKNSEAQNSSFDKKKEVYEKNNKKVSFDITKGICDYPD
;
A
#
# COMPACT_ATOMS: atom_id res chain seq x y z
N MET A 1 21.54 -25.59 -4.93
CA MET A 1 22.40 -25.32 -3.75
C MET A 1 23.60 -26.26 -3.63
N ARG A 2 23.45 -27.60 -3.49
CA ARG A 2 24.62 -28.49 -3.26
C ARG A 2 25.65 -28.55 -4.40
N SER A 3 25.24 -28.45 -5.66
CA SER A 3 26.16 -28.51 -6.81
C SER A 3 26.88 -27.18 -7.10
N GLU A 4 26.23 -26.05 -6.81
CA GLU A 4 26.72 -24.70 -7.21
C GLU A 4 27.82 -24.16 -6.28
N TYR A 5 27.83 -24.60 -5.02
CA TYR A 5 28.78 -24.15 -4.00
C TYR A 5 29.73 -25.25 -3.52
N SER A 6 29.81 -26.39 -4.23
CA SER A 6 30.72 -27.48 -3.88
C SER A 6 32.17 -26.97 -3.85
N ASN A 7 32.82 -27.05 -2.68
CA ASN A 7 34.15 -26.51 -2.39
C ASN A 7 34.31 -24.99 -2.60
N GLN A 8 33.23 -24.22 -2.59
CA GLN A 8 33.23 -22.76 -2.76
C GLN A 8 32.66 -22.03 -1.53
N ALA A 9 33.14 -22.39 -0.33
CA ALA A 9 32.67 -21.80 0.93
C ALA A 9 32.82 -20.28 0.96
N VAL A 10 33.95 -19.75 0.46
CA VAL A 10 34.18 -18.29 0.38
C VAL A 10 33.14 -17.62 -0.51
N LYS A 11 32.85 -18.18 -1.68
CA LYS A 11 31.82 -17.64 -2.60
C LYS A 11 30.44 -17.66 -1.97
N PHE A 12 30.09 -18.75 -1.28
CA PHE A 12 28.81 -18.84 -0.55
C PHE A 12 28.69 -17.73 0.50
N THR A 13 29.73 -17.51 1.31
CA THR A 13 29.72 -16.44 2.33
C THR A 13 29.61 -15.06 1.70
N VAL A 14 30.32 -14.79 0.60
CA VAL A 14 30.23 -13.52 -0.12
C VAL A 14 28.83 -13.30 -0.69
N ASP A 15 28.22 -14.31 -1.30
CA ASP A 15 26.85 -14.22 -1.82
C ASP A 15 25.82 -14.02 -0.70
N LEU A 16 26.04 -14.65 0.46
CA LEU A 16 25.18 -14.49 1.63
C LEU A 16 25.27 -13.09 2.23
N LEU A 17 26.48 -12.53 2.34
CA LEU A 17 26.68 -11.16 2.81
C LEU A 17 25.98 -10.15 1.88
N LYS A 18 26.15 -10.29 0.56
CA LYS A 18 25.45 -9.44 -0.41
C LYS A 18 23.93 -9.54 -0.30
N ALA A 19 23.40 -10.75 -0.11
CA ALA A 19 21.97 -10.94 0.08
C ALA A 19 21.47 -10.28 1.38
N ALA A 20 22.29 -10.26 2.44
CA ALA A 20 21.98 -9.55 3.68
C ALA A 20 21.98 -8.03 3.47
N ASP A 21 22.96 -7.49 2.74
CA ASP A 21 23.03 -6.06 2.39
C ASP A 21 21.80 -5.64 1.57
N ASN A 22 21.42 -6.45 0.56
CA ASN A 22 20.23 -6.20 -0.25
C ASN A 22 18.93 -6.25 0.58
N TYR A 23 18.85 -7.16 1.56
CA TYR A 23 17.72 -7.21 2.48
C TYR A 23 17.66 -5.95 3.35
N GLN A 24 18.80 -5.49 3.87
CA GLN A 24 18.88 -4.27 4.67
C GLN A 24 18.46 -3.05 3.84
N GLN A 25 18.94 -2.94 2.60
CA GLN A 25 18.53 -1.90 1.64
C GLN A 25 17.00 -1.85 1.46
N ILE A 26 16.35 -3.02 1.33
CA ILE A 26 14.88 -3.10 1.22
C ILE A 26 14.21 -2.61 2.51
N LYS A 27 14.68 -3.04 3.68
CA LYS A 27 14.09 -2.69 4.98
C LYS A 27 14.26 -1.22 5.33
N ASP A 28 15.38 -0.63 4.95
CA ASP A 28 15.68 0.78 5.20
C ASP A 28 15.11 1.70 4.11
N LEU A 29 14.49 1.13 3.06
CA LEU A 29 13.93 1.86 1.93
C LEU A 29 14.99 2.72 1.22
N GLU A 30 16.19 2.19 1.03
CA GLU A 30 17.32 2.90 0.40
C GLU A 30 17.30 2.74 -1.13
N PHE A 31 16.36 3.42 -1.80
CA PHE A 31 16.24 3.43 -3.26
C PHE A 31 16.30 4.84 -3.84
N GLU A 32 17.06 5.02 -4.93
CA GLU A 32 17.14 6.31 -5.64
C GLU A 32 15.84 6.65 -6.40
N ASP A 33 15.11 5.63 -6.87
CA ASP A 33 13.86 5.81 -7.62
C ASP A 33 12.69 6.09 -6.66
N ILE A 34 12.14 7.30 -6.74
CA ILE A 34 11.01 7.75 -5.92
C ILE A 34 9.78 6.86 -6.08
N GLY A 35 9.54 6.32 -7.28
CA GLY A 35 8.45 5.39 -7.53
C GLY A 35 8.59 4.11 -6.71
N LEU A 36 9.79 3.52 -6.69
CA LEU A 36 10.09 2.36 -5.86
C LEU A 36 9.98 2.67 -4.37
N LEU A 37 10.46 3.83 -3.93
CA LEU A 37 10.30 4.29 -2.54
C LEU A 37 8.83 4.35 -2.11
N LYS A 38 7.98 4.96 -2.95
CA LYS A 38 6.53 5.05 -2.70
C LYS A 38 5.91 3.65 -2.56
N VAL A 39 6.24 2.71 -3.45
CA VAL A 39 5.74 1.33 -3.42
C VAL A 39 6.19 0.60 -2.15
N PHE A 40 7.49 0.57 -1.85
CA PHE A 40 8.00 -0.17 -0.70
C PHE A 40 7.61 0.45 0.65
N SER A 41 7.47 1.78 0.72
CA SER A 41 6.93 2.48 1.89
C SER A 41 5.46 2.12 2.16
N SER A 42 4.67 1.90 1.10
CA SER A 42 3.30 1.42 1.21
C SER A 42 3.27 -0.05 1.65
N LEU A 43 3.99 -0.93 0.96
CA LEU A 43 4.00 -2.37 1.23
C LEU A 43 4.55 -2.71 2.63
N SER A 44 5.57 -1.99 3.11
CA SER A 44 6.13 -2.14 4.48
C SER A 44 5.13 -1.88 5.60
N ARG A 45 4.01 -1.19 5.31
CA ARG A 45 2.93 -0.95 6.28
C ARG A 45 1.90 -2.08 6.31
N LEU A 46 1.92 -2.97 5.31
CA LEU A 46 0.95 -4.05 5.14
C LEU A 46 1.44 -5.36 5.78
N SER A 47 2.59 -5.84 5.34
CA SER A 47 3.15 -7.14 5.69
C SER A 47 4.62 -7.20 5.28
N ASP A 48 5.31 -8.29 5.61
CA ASP A 48 6.63 -8.62 5.05
C ASP A 48 6.55 -9.70 3.95
N GLU A 49 5.34 -10.13 3.54
CA GLU A 49 5.12 -11.21 2.56
C GLU A 49 5.73 -10.90 1.18
N TRP A 50 5.84 -9.61 0.85
CA TRP A 50 6.33 -9.12 -0.44
C TRP A 50 7.87 -9.05 -0.51
N VAL A 51 8.58 -9.13 0.61
CA VAL A 51 10.05 -8.96 0.63
C VAL A 51 10.79 -10.06 -0.12
N PRO A 52 10.46 -11.37 0.03
CA PRO A 52 11.20 -12.45 -0.63
C PRO A 52 11.31 -12.35 -2.16
N PRO A 53 10.24 -12.11 -2.93
CA PRO A 53 10.36 -11.98 -4.39
C PRO A 53 11.17 -10.75 -4.82
N ILE A 54 11.09 -9.63 -4.08
CA ILE A 54 11.91 -8.44 -4.36
C ILE A 54 13.40 -8.75 -4.11
N LEU A 55 13.72 -9.32 -2.96
CA LEU A 55 15.08 -9.71 -2.60
C LEU A 55 15.66 -10.71 -3.61
N ALA A 56 14.87 -11.70 -4.03
CA ALA A 56 15.30 -12.67 -5.04
C ALA A 56 15.63 -11.99 -6.38
N PHE A 57 14.84 -10.99 -6.80
CA PHE A 57 15.09 -10.27 -8.04
C PHE A 57 16.36 -9.42 -7.95
N ILE A 58 16.58 -8.69 -6.86
CA ILE A 58 17.80 -7.89 -6.64
C ILE A 58 19.03 -8.79 -6.63
N ASN A 59 18.99 -9.89 -5.88
CA ASN A 59 20.08 -10.88 -5.85
C ASN A 59 20.38 -11.46 -7.23
N ARG A 60 19.36 -11.64 -8.07
CA ARG A 60 19.55 -12.09 -9.45
C ARG A 60 20.22 -11.02 -10.31
N MET A 61 19.83 -9.75 -10.20
CA MET A 61 20.49 -8.64 -10.91
C MET A 61 21.96 -8.48 -10.52
N ASP A 62 22.31 -8.77 -9.27
CA ASP A 62 23.71 -8.74 -8.83
C ASP A 62 24.57 -9.78 -9.52
N LYS A 63 24.00 -10.96 -9.79
CA LYS A 63 24.65 -12.08 -10.47
C LYS A 63 24.61 -11.94 -11.99
N ASP A 64 23.51 -11.41 -12.53
CA ASP A 64 23.25 -11.25 -13.96
C ASP A 64 23.15 -9.77 -14.34
N LYS A 65 24.28 -9.20 -14.76
CA LYS A 65 24.40 -7.79 -15.16
C LYS A 65 23.67 -7.46 -16.47
N SER A 66 23.11 -8.45 -17.17
CA SER A 66 22.26 -8.19 -18.35
C SER A 66 20.88 -7.65 -17.96
N ILE A 67 20.45 -7.83 -16.72
CA ILE A 67 19.15 -7.35 -16.22
C ILE A 67 19.25 -5.86 -15.91
N ALA A 68 18.49 -5.05 -16.66
CA ALA A 68 18.48 -3.60 -16.50
C ALA A 68 17.66 -3.15 -15.28
N LYS A 69 18.04 -2.03 -14.65
CA LYS A 69 17.24 -1.37 -13.60
C LYS A 69 15.77 -1.11 -14.02
N LYS A 70 15.54 -0.85 -15.31
CA LYS A 70 14.18 -0.68 -15.87
C LYS A 70 13.32 -1.93 -15.71
N GLN A 71 13.90 -3.12 -15.91
CA GLN A 71 13.19 -4.39 -15.75
C GLN A 71 12.81 -4.63 -14.30
N PHE A 72 13.66 -4.26 -13.35
CA PHE A 72 13.32 -4.33 -11.92
C PHE A 72 12.13 -3.44 -11.59
N LYS A 73 12.13 -2.19 -12.08
CA LYS A 73 11.00 -1.27 -11.88
C LYS A 73 9.70 -1.82 -12.44
N GLU A 74 9.73 -2.36 -13.66
CA GLU A 74 8.57 -2.99 -14.29
C GLU A 74 8.08 -4.22 -13.50
N PHE A 75 9.00 -5.08 -13.05
CA PHE A 75 8.67 -6.21 -12.19
C PHE A 75 7.98 -5.76 -10.90
N VAL A 76 8.53 -4.77 -10.19
CA VAL A 76 7.93 -4.24 -8.95
C VAL A 76 6.53 -3.71 -9.19
N GLN A 77 6.33 -2.95 -10.28
CA GLN A 77 5.02 -2.39 -10.63
C GLN A 77 3.97 -3.46 -10.94
N VAL A 78 4.33 -4.50 -11.71
CA VAL A 78 3.39 -5.60 -12.03
C VAL A 78 3.11 -6.44 -10.79
N PHE A 79 4.15 -6.75 -10.02
CA PHE A 79 4.06 -7.52 -8.79
C PHE A 79 3.16 -6.82 -7.75
N GLU A 80 3.39 -5.53 -7.47
CA GLU A 80 2.58 -4.75 -6.53
C GLU A 80 1.10 -4.80 -6.92
N LYS A 81 0.76 -4.53 -8.19
CA LYS A 81 -0.63 -4.54 -8.68
C LYS A 81 -1.30 -5.89 -8.43
N CYS A 82 -0.65 -6.99 -8.83
CA CYS A 82 -1.22 -8.33 -8.67
C CYS A 82 -1.32 -8.73 -7.19
N TYR A 83 -0.31 -8.38 -6.38
CA TYR A 83 -0.32 -8.63 -4.94
C TYR A 83 -1.44 -7.86 -4.23
N MET A 84 -1.67 -6.60 -4.61
CA MET A 84 -2.68 -5.73 -4.00
C MET A 84 -4.10 -6.16 -4.35
N HIS A 85 -4.36 -6.79 -5.51
CA HIS A 85 -5.67 -7.37 -5.81
C HIS A 85 -6.15 -8.31 -4.70
N GLY A 86 -5.25 -9.12 -4.13
CA GLY A 86 -5.59 -10.02 -3.04
C GLY A 86 -6.04 -9.30 -1.77
N TRP A 87 -5.48 -8.12 -1.48
CA TRP A 87 -5.91 -7.30 -0.34
C TRP A 87 -7.27 -6.64 -0.56
N PHE A 88 -7.48 -6.02 -1.72
CA PHE A 88 -8.74 -5.37 -2.07
C PHE A 88 -9.90 -6.37 -2.10
N LYS A 89 -9.67 -7.55 -2.69
CA LYS A 89 -10.64 -8.64 -2.75
C LYS A 89 -10.76 -9.46 -1.45
N LYS A 90 -10.21 -8.97 -0.33
CA LYS A 90 -10.27 -9.61 1.01
C LYS A 90 -9.81 -11.08 1.02
N GLN A 91 -8.86 -11.45 0.15
CA GLN A 91 -8.37 -12.81 0.06
C GLN A 91 -7.60 -13.21 1.32
N VAL A 92 -7.69 -14.49 1.68
CA VAL A 92 -6.88 -15.07 2.76
C VAL A 92 -5.40 -14.99 2.44
N ARG A 93 -4.58 -14.97 3.50
CA ARG A 93 -3.11 -14.85 3.41
C ARG A 93 -2.47 -15.85 2.45
N SER A 94 -2.88 -17.12 2.50
CA SER A 94 -2.31 -18.16 1.63
C SER A 94 -2.47 -17.87 0.14
N LYS A 95 -3.57 -17.21 -0.27
CA LYS A 95 -3.79 -16.80 -1.67
C LYS A 95 -2.87 -15.65 -2.07
N ARG A 96 -2.65 -14.67 -1.19
CA ARG A 96 -1.70 -13.58 -1.44
C ARG A 96 -0.27 -14.09 -1.53
N GLU A 97 0.11 -15.02 -0.64
CA GLU A 97 1.43 -15.65 -0.65
C GLU A 97 1.70 -16.46 -1.92
N MET A 98 0.68 -16.97 -2.62
CA MET A 98 0.87 -17.65 -3.92
C MET A 98 1.48 -16.71 -4.97
N VAL A 99 1.13 -15.42 -4.96
CA VAL A 99 1.72 -14.42 -5.87
C VAL A 99 3.22 -14.29 -5.58
N CYS A 100 3.57 -14.14 -4.30
CA CYS A 100 4.95 -14.04 -3.84
C CYS A 100 5.77 -15.30 -4.17
N PHE A 101 5.19 -16.48 -3.91
CA PHE A 101 5.84 -17.76 -4.17
C PHE A 101 6.05 -18.00 -5.67
N SER A 102 5.04 -17.70 -6.49
CA SER A 102 5.13 -17.88 -7.94
C SER A 102 6.21 -16.98 -8.55
N ALA A 103 6.27 -15.72 -8.12
CA ALA A 103 7.35 -14.79 -8.49
C ALA A 103 8.72 -15.32 -8.05
N LEU A 104 8.86 -15.70 -6.77
CA LEU A 104 10.10 -16.22 -6.20
C LEU A 104 10.65 -17.44 -6.97
N VAL A 105 9.78 -18.40 -7.27
CA VAL A 105 10.15 -19.61 -8.03
C VAL A 105 10.56 -19.24 -9.46
N ALA A 106 9.79 -18.40 -10.15
CA ALA A 106 10.12 -17.97 -11.51
C ALA A 106 11.49 -17.26 -11.58
N ILE A 107 11.80 -16.42 -10.60
CA ILE A 107 13.08 -15.71 -10.50
C ILE A 107 14.22 -16.70 -10.25
N ASN A 108 14.11 -17.55 -9.24
CA ASN A 108 15.18 -18.47 -8.80
C ASN A 108 15.44 -19.63 -9.77
N THR A 109 14.46 -19.99 -10.60
CA THR A 109 14.63 -20.99 -11.66
C THR A 109 15.25 -20.42 -12.94
N GLY A 110 15.58 -19.12 -12.95
CA GLY A 110 16.27 -18.50 -14.08
C GLY A 110 15.39 -18.23 -15.29
N LYS A 111 14.05 -18.21 -15.14
CA LYS A 111 13.13 -17.87 -16.25
C LYS A 111 13.48 -16.52 -16.87
N ARG A 112 13.16 -16.32 -18.16
CA ARG A 112 13.37 -15.03 -18.81
C ARG A 112 12.46 -13.98 -18.18
N PHE A 113 12.83 -12.72 -18.28
CA PHE A 113 12.09 -11.61 -17.68
C PHE A 113 10.59 -11.62 -18.05
N GLN A 114 10.27 -11.80 -19.34
CA GLN A 114 8.88 -11.85 -19.79
C GLN A 114 8.10 -12.99 -19.14
N ASP A 115 8.71 -14.18 -19.06
CA ASP A 115 8.06 -15.35 -18.45
C ASP A 115 7.82 -15.15 -16.93
N ILE A 116 8.64 -14.34 -16.25
CA ILE A 116 8.42 -13.95 -14.84
C ILE A 116 7.19 -13.03 -14.74
N ILE A 117 7.12 -12.03 -15.61
CA ILE A 117 5.98 -11.08 -15.66
C ILE A 117 4.68 -11.81 -15.94
N ASP A 118 4.68 -12.75 -16.89
CA ASP A 118 3.48 -13.50 -17.27
C ASP A 118 2.98 -14.37 -16.11
N VAL A 119 3.88 -15.08 -15.41
CA VAL A 119 3.55 -15.87 -14.21
C VAL A 119 2.90 -15.01 -13.11
N ILE A 120 3.30 -13.74 -12.97
CA ILE A 120 2.72 -12.83 -11.97
C ILE A 120 1.35 -12.35 -12.43
N LYS A 121 1.21 -12.00 -13.71
CA LYS A 121 -0.05 -11.54 -14.32
C LYS A 121 -1.13 -12.62 -14.30
N ASP A 122 -0.76 -13.90 -14.31
CA ASP A 122 -1.72 -15.02 -14.16
C ASP A 122 -2.46 -14.98 -12.80
N HIS A 123 -1.93 -14.28 -11.79
CA HIS A 123 -2.63 -14.03 -10.52
C HIS A 123 -3.45 -12.73 -10.52
N GLY A 124 -3.37 -11.94 -11.59
CA GLY A 124 -4.13 -10.71 -11.77
C GLY A 124 -5.62 -11.00 -12.02
N ASP A 125 -6.48 -10.15 -11.48
CA ASP A 125 -7.92 -10.20 -11.71
C ASP A 125 -8.46 -8.76 -11.65
N ASN A 126 -8.39 -8.08 -12.79
CA ASN A 126 -8.79 -6.67 -12.89
C ASN A 126 -10.30 -6.49 -12.67
N GLU A 127 -11.12 -7.42 -13.17
CA GLU A 127 -12.58 -7.35 -13.03
C GLU A 127 -12.98 -7.51 -11.56
N GLY A 128 -12.44 -8.53 -10.89
CA GLY A 128 -12.67 -8.75 -9.47
C GLY A 128 -12.11 -7.61 -8.60
N PHE A 129 -10.98 -7.02 -8.98
CA PHE A 129 -10.45 -5.83 -8.32
C PHE A 129 -11.40 -4.63 -8.46
N ILE A 130 -11.85 -4.31 -9.68
CA ILE A 130 -12.78 -3.20 -9.93
C ILE A 130 -14.07 -3.41 -9.15
N SER A 131 -14.65 -4.61 -9.18
CA SER A 131 -15.86 -4.94 -8.42
C SER A 131 -15.66 -4.75 -6.91
N SER A 132 -14.46 -5.03 -6.38
CA SER A 132 -14.18 -4.87 -4.95
C SER A 132 -14.09 -3.41 -4.49
N LEU A 133 -13.96 -2.45 -5.41
CA LEU A 133 -13.94 -1.01 -5.07
C LEU A 133 -15.33 -0.51 -4.66
N ASP A 134 -16.40 -1.16 -5.13
CA ASP A 134 -17.78 -0.86 -4.75
C ASP A 134 -18.17 -1.51 -3.41
N GLU A 135 -17.35 -2.40 -2.86
CA GLU A 135 -17.59 -3.05 -1.57
C GLU A 135 -17.13 -2.19 -0.38
N ASP A 136 -17.52 -2.63 0.82
CA ASP A 136 -17.06 -2.01 2.06
C ASP A 136 -15.58 -2.34 2.30
N ILE A 137 -14.75 -1.30 2.30
CA ILE A 137 -13.30 -1.42 2.43
C ILE A 137 -12.81 -1.25 3.87
N TYR A 138 -13.59 -0.56 4.72
CA TYR A 138 -13.27 -0.41 6.13
C TYR A 138 -13.85 -1.56 6.98
N GLU A 139 -12.99 -2.17 7.79
CA GLU A 139 -13.39 -3.10 8.86
C GLU A 139 -12.53 -2.79 10.08
N PRO A 140 -13.09 -2.79 11.31
CA PRO A 140 -12.36 -2.44 12.54
C PRO A 140 -11.45 -3.58 13.03
N SER A 141 -10.65 -4.15 12.13
CA SER A 141 -9.59 -5.11 12.43
C SER A 141 -8.22 -4.49 12.17
N PRO A 142 -7.18 -4.81 12.97
CA PRO A 142 -5.85 -4.21 12.80
C PRO A 142 -5.29 -4.35 11.38
N ASN A 143 -5.44 -5.53 10.76
CA ASN A 143 -4.94 -5.78 9.41
C ASN A 143 -5.66 -4.94 8.36
N ARG A 144 -6.99 -4.81 8.44
CA ARG A 144 -7.77 -4.01 7.48
C ARG A 144 -7.58 -2.51 7.66
N VAL A 145 -7.46 -2.06 8.91
CA VAL A 145 -7.11 -0.67 9.22
C VAL A 145 -5.73 -0.32 8.67
N ASN A 146 -4.72 -1.19 8.83
CA ASN A 146 -3.38 -0.95 8.29
C ASN A 146 -3.37 -0.98 6.76
N PHE A 147 -4.11 -1.91 6.15
CA PHE A 147 -4.32 -1.95 4.70
C PHE A 147 -4.90 -0.65 4.17
N LEU A 148 -6.00 -0.21 4.74
CA LEU A 148 -6.67 1.01 4.30
C LEU A 148 -5.81 2.26 4.53
N LYS A 149 -5.05 2.32 5.65
CA LYS A 149 -4.06 3.39 5.84
C LYS A 149 -3.00 3.41 4.75
N ALA A 150 -2.47 2.25 4.36
CA ALA A 150 -1.48 2.16 3.29
C ALA A 150 -2.08 2.63 1.95
N VAL A 151 -3.31 2.23 1.62
CA VAL A 151 -4.04 2.69 0.42
C VAL A 151 -4.22 4.20 0.42
N LEU A 152 -4.76 4.76 1.50
CA LEU A 152 -5.01 6.21 1.59
C LEU A 152 -3.71 7.03 1.57
N ILE A 153 -2.63 6.53 2.19
CA ILE A 153 -1.30 7.16 2.11
C ILE A 153 -0.77 7.11 0.68
N ARG A 154 -0.92 5.96 0.00
CA ARG A 154 -0.52 5.82 -1.40
C ARG A 154 -1.28 6.82 -2.29
N MET A 155 -2.58 6.96 -2.10
CA MET A 155 -3.40 7.95 -2.81
C MET A 155 -2.92 9.38 -2.54
N ASP A 156 -2.65 9.73 -1.27
CA ASP A 156 -2.14 11.04 -0.88
C ASP A 156 -0.76 11.36 -1.51
N GLN A 157 0.09 10.34 -1.66
CA GLN A 157 1.39 10.44 -2.34
C GLN A 157 1.25 10.58 -3.87
N GLU A 158 0.22 9.98 -4.48
CA GLU A 158 -0.05 10.09 -5.92
C GLU A 158 -0.69 11.43 -6.30
N MET A 159 -1.32 12.13 -5.34
CA MET A 159 -1.80 13.50 -5.54
C MET A 159 -0.66 14.54 -5.57
N GLN A 160 0.57 14.14 -5.22
CA GLN A 160 1.73 15.01 -5.16
C GLN A 160 2.59 14.84 -6.41
N ASP A 161 3.22 15.92 -6.86
CA ASP A 161 4.22 15.87 -7.93
C ASP A 161 5.43 15.00 -7.52
N ASP A 162 6.08 14.39 -8.50
CA ASP A 162 7.23 13.49 -8.31
C ASP A 162 8.47 14.20 -7.75
N SER A 163 8.47 15.54 -7.75
CA SER A 163 9.49 16.37 -7.09
C SER A 163 9.41 16.37 -5.56
N VAL A 164 8.31 15.87 -4.97
CA VAL A 164 8.06 15.89 -3.52
C VAL A 164 7.76 14.49 -3.00
N TYR A 165 8.56 14.04 -2.01
CA TYR A 165 8.25 12.86 -1.22
C TYR A 165 7.97 13.28 0.23
N LYS A 166 6.70 13.23 0.65
CA LYS A 166 6.31 13.50 2.04
C LYS A 166 6.56 12.27 2.91
N THR A 167 7.26 12.49 4.01
CA THR A 167 7.35 11.54 5.12
C THR A 167 6.27 11.86 6.15
N TYR A 168 5.49 10.84 6.52
CA TYR A 168 4.43 10.99 7.49
C TYR A 168 4.90 10.55 8.88
N HIS A 169 4.77 11.43 9.87
CA HIS A 169 5.14 11.18 11.26
C HIS A 169 3.94 11.32 12.20
N GLY A 170 4.07 10.72 13.39
CA GLY A 170 3.04 10.78 14.43
C GLY A 170 1.87 9.82 14.20
N ARG A 171 0.82 9.99 15.00
CA ARG A 171 -0.34 9.09 14.98
C ARG A 171 -1.29 9.48 13.84
N ILE A 172 -1.19 8.73 12.73
CA ILE A 172 -2.11 8.81 11.59
C ILE A 172 -3.30 7.88 11.85
N THR A 173 -4.49 8.42 11.66
CA THR A 173 -5.76 7.69 11.79
C THR A 173 -6.61 7.85 10.55
N ILE A 174 -7.56 6.94 10.37
CA ILE A 174 -8.59 7.03 9.35
C ILE A 174 -9.76 7.82 9.96
N GLU A 175 -10.18 8.86 9.26
CA GLU A 175 -11.39 9.62 9.55
C GLU A 175 -12.55 9.06 8.73
N HIS A 176 -13.73 9.03 9.34
CA HIS A 176 -14.99 8.84 8.61
C HIS A 176 -15.66 10.21 8.51
N VAL A 177 -15.82 10.74 7.28
CA VAL A 177 -16.45 12.04 7.06
C VAL A 177 -17.90 12.00 7.55
N LEU A 178 -18.69 11.07 6.99
CA LEU A 178 -19.94 10.58 7.56
C LEU A 178 -19.60 9.68 8.76
N PRO A 179 -19.91 10.09 10.00
CA PRO A 179 -19.46 9.38 11.19
C PRO A 179 -20.14 8.02 11.37
N GLN A 180 -19.40 7.06 11.96
CA GLN A 180 -19.92 5.73 12.31
C GLN A 180 -21.13 5.78 13.25
N ARG A 181 -21.20 6.78 14.11
CA ARG A 181 -22.37 7.01 14.97
C ARG A 181 -23.08 8.26 14.47
N SER A 182 -24.29 8.08 13.95
CA SER A 182 -25.21 9.15 13.54
C SER A 182 -25.87 9.82 14.77
N LEU A 183 -25.06 10.35 15.69
CA LEU A 183 -25.57 11.00 16.91
C LEU A 183 -25.97 12.46 16.71
N ASN A 184 -25.51 13.11 15.65
CA ASN A 184 -25.77 14.50 15.37
C ASN A 184 -26.97 14.66 14.42
N ASP A 185 -27.89 15.56 14.74
CA ASP A 185 -29.10 15.84 13.97
C ASP A 185 -28.78 16.26 12.53
N TYR A 186 -27.64 16.91 12.29
CA TYR A 186 -27.16 17.27 10.95
C TYR A 186 -27.11 16.05 10.00
N TRP A 187 -26.57 14.93 10.47
CA TRP A 187 -26.42 13.71 9.67
C TRP A 187 -27.73 12.95 9.56
N ARG A 188 -28.53 12.89 10.64
CA ARG A 188 -29.85 12.25 10.63
C ARG A 188 -30.85 12.91 9.70
N ALA A 189 -30.73 14.23 9.50
CA ALA A 189 -31.57 14.97 8.58
C ALA A 189 -31.19 14.75 7.10
N ARG A 190 -29.98 14.26 6.81
CA ARG A 190 -29.42 14.12 5.46
C ARG A 190 -29.34 12.68 4.95
N PHE A 191 -29.24 11.71 5.86
CA PHE A 191 -29.10 10.29 5.52
C PHE A 191 -30.13 9.47 6.26
N THR A 192 -30.84 8.62 5.52
CA THR A 192 -31.60 7.52 6.12
C THR A 192 -30.65 6.47 6.70
N ASP A 193 -31.15 5.60 7.58
CA ASP A 193 -30.34 4.51 8.13
C ASP A 193 -29.79 3.58 7.03
N LYS A 194 -30.54 3.41 5.94
CA LYS A 194 -30.12 2.61 4.78
C LYS A 194 -28.95 3.26 4.04
N GLU A 195 -29.07 4.55 3.71
CA GLU A 195 -28.00 5.29 3.03
C GLU A 195 -26.76 5.41 3.93
N HIS A 196 -26.96 5.63 5.23
CA HIS A 196 -25.86 5.66 6.19
C HIS A 196 -25.08 4.35 6.15
N ALA A 197 -25.76 3.21 6.26
CA ALA A 197 -25.11 1.89 6.20
C ALA A 197 -24.40 1.64 4.86
N GLU A 198 -25.00 2.07 3.75
CA GLU A 198 -24.42 1.92 2.40
C GLU A 198 -23.12 2.70 2.22
N TRP A 199 -23.07 3.96 2.67
CA TRP A 199 -21.91 4.84 2.43
C TRP A 199 -20.83 4.74 3.52
N LEU A 200 -21.16 4.21 4.70
CA LEU A 200 -20.30 4.33 5.88
C LEU A 200 -18.89 3.80 5.68
N HIS A 201 -18.75 2.63 5.06
CA HIS A 201 -17.47 1.92 4.93
C HIS A 201 -16.89 1.97 3.50
N LYS A 202 -17.44 2.81 2.63
CA LYS A 202 -16.94 3.03 1.27
C LYS A 202 -15.67 3.87 1.28
N LEU A 203 -14.79 3.63 0.30
CA LEU A 203 -13.53 4.38 0.16
C LEU A 203 -13.76 5.90 0.09
N GLY A 204 -14.83 6.35 -0.57
CA GLY A 204 -15.17 7.77 -0.70
C GLY A 204 -15.53 8.48 0.61
N ASN A 205 -15.85 7.74 1.68
CA ASN A 205 -16.16 8.31 2.99
C ASN A 205 -14.93 8.41 3.92
N LEU A 206 -13.76 7.95 3.47
CA LEU A 206 -12.61 7.69 4.32
C LEU A 206 -11.47 8.65 3.98
N ALA A 207 -10.89 9.26 5.02
CA ALA A 207 -9.84 10.26 4.87
C ALA A 207 -8.67 10.02 5.84
N LEU A 208 -7.53 10.67 5.61
CA LEU A 208 -6.40 10.65 6.54
C LEU A 208 -6.44 11.85 7.48
N ILE A 209 -6.26 11.61 8.77
CA ILE A 209 -6.21 12.69 9.76
C ILE A 209 -5.24 12.35 10.89
N SER A 210 -4.71 13.38 11.55
CA SER A 210 -3.96 13.18 12.79
C SER A 210 -4.90 12.75 13.92
N GLY A 211 -4.40 11.91 14.83
CA GLY A 211 -5.21 11.39 15.94
C GLY A 211 -5.83 12.48 16.81
N THR A 212 -5.11 13.58 17.07
CA THR A 212 -5.62 14.72 17.85
C THR A 212 -6.79 15.39 17.14
N LYS A 213 -6.69 15.65 15.83
CA LYS A 213 -7.78 16.26 15.06
C LYS A 213 -8.97 15.31 14.92
N ASN A 214 -8.74 14.00 14.78
CA ASN A 214 -9.82 13.00 14.75
C ASN A 214 -10.65 13.01 16.04
N SER A 215 -9.97 13.00 17.19
CA SER A 215 -10.62 13.05 18.51
C SER A 215 -11.40 14.34 18.76
N GLU A 216 -11.07 15.43 18.05
CA GLU A 216 -11.80 16.71 18.11
C GLU A 216 -12.99 16.73 17.15
N ALA A 217 -12.83 16.17 15.94
CA ALA A 217 -13.87 16.11 14.91
C ALA A 217 -15.04 15.19 15.31
N GLN A 218 -14.74 13.98 15.81
CA GLN A 218 -15.71 12.98 16.26
C GLN A 218 -16.93 12.82 15.33
N ASN A 219 -18.14 12.91 15.90
CA ASN A 219 -19.42 12.78 15.19
C ASN A 219 -20.05 14.15 14.89
N SER A 220 -19.25 15.22 14.84
CA SER A 220 -19.74 16.57 14.58
C SER A 220 -20.34 16.70 13.17
N SER A 221 -21.07 17.80 12.91
CA SER A 221 -21.55 18.15 11.57
C SER A 221 -20.39 18.31 10.59
N PHE A 222 -20.69 18.24 9.28
CA PHE A 222 -19.66 18.38 8.25
C PHE A 222 -18.93 19.73 8.33
N ASP A 223 -19.65 20.83 8.51
CA ASP A 223 -19.04 22.16 8.71
C ASP A 223 -18.08 22.18 9.89
N LYS A 224 -18.46 21.58 11.02
CA LYS A 224 -17.58 21.54 12.19
C LYS A 224 -16.35 20.66 11.95
N LYS A 225 -16.51 19.55 11.23
CA LYS A 225 -15.39 18.70 10.79
C LYS A 225 -14.42 19.48 9.90
N LYS A 226 -14.92 20.24 8.91
CA LYS A 226 -14.11 21.10 8.04
C LYS A 226 -13.29 22.11 8.86
N GLU A 227 -13.89 22.79 9.83
CA GLU A 227 -13.16 23.69 10.74
C GLU A 227 -12.00 23.00 11.47
N VAL A 228 -12.22 21.78 11.96
CA VAL A 228 -11.19 20.98 12.66
C VAL A 228 -10.09 20.54 11.69
N TYR A 229 -10.46 20.16 10.47
CA TYR A 229 -9.50 19.78 9.44
C TYR A 229 -8.57 20.95 9.11
N GLU A 230 -9.13 22.14 8.88
CA GLU A 230 -8.40 23.37 8.51
C GLU A 230 -7.69 24.07 9.69
N LYS A 231 -7.97 23.67 10.94
CA LYS A 231 -7.36 24.26 12.14
C LYS A 231 -5.83 24.36 12.04
N ASN A 232 -5.29 25.48 12.53
CA ASN A 232 -3.89 25.92 12.41
C ASN A 232 -3.48 26.34 10.99
N ASN A 233 -4.16 27.34 10.40
CA ASN A 233 -3.84 27.95 9.10
C ASN A 233 -3.80 26.95 7.93
N LYS A 234 -4.83 26.11 7.77
CA LYS A 234 -4.92 25.13 6.67
C LYS A 234 -3.75 24.14 6.59
N LYS A 235 -3.05 23.92 7.72
CA LYS A 235 -2.11 22.81 7.88
C LYS A 235 -2.89 21.50 8.05
N VAL A 236 -3.62 21.13 7.02
CA VAL A 236 -4.07 19.75 6.83
C VAL A 236 -2.85 18.98 6.34
N SER A 237 -2.45 17.94 7.06
CA SER A 237 -1.22 17.20 6.75
C SER A 237 -1.35 16.32 5.50
N PHE A 238 -2.57 16.11 5.02
CA PHE A 238 -2.92 15.19 3.94
C PHE A 238 -3.73 15.95 2.88
N ASP A 239 -3.29 15.88 1.63
CA ASP A 239 -3.94 16.53 0.49
C ASP A 239 -5.28 15.86 0.16
N ILE A 240 -5.42 14.55 0.39
CA ILE A 240 -6.71 13.85 0.25
C ILE A 240 -7.79 14.46 1.16
N THR A 241 -7.41 14.89 2.37
CA THR A 241 -8.32 15.50 3.35
C THR A 241 -8.54 16.99 3.09
N LYS A 242 -7.58 17.67 2.43
CA LYS A 242 -7.79 19.07 1.98
C LYS A 242 -8.89 19.14 0.96
N GLY A 243 -8.89 18.26 -0.04
CA GLY A 243 -9.90 18.25 -1.10
C GLY A 243 -11.33 18.12 -0.57
N ILE A 244 -11.51 17.45 0.58
CA ILE A 244 -12.82 17.34 1.25
C ILE A 244 -13.35 18.71 1.71
N CYS A 245 -12.45 19.62 2.11
CA CYS A 245 -12.84 20.94 2.60
C CYS A 245 -13.34 21.86 1.48
N ASP A 246 -13.06 21.54 0.22
CA ASP A 246 -13.48 22.31 -0.95
C ASP A 246 -14.92 21.97 -1.40
N TYR A 247 -15.51 20.90 -0.87
CA TYR A 247 -16.90 20.54 -1.18
C TYR A 247 -17.88 21.44 -0.42
N PRO A 248 -18.96 21.88 -1.10
CA PRO A 248 -20.06 22.58 -0.42
C PRO A 248 -20.70 21.68 0.65
N ASP A 249 -21.41 22.31 1.58
CA ASP A 249 -22.26 21.59 2.54
C ASP A 249 -23.46 20.91 1.86
#